data_AF-A0A6Q2Y6K0-F1
#
_entry.id   AF-A0A6Q2Y6K0-F1
#
_cell.length_a   1.000
_cell.length_b   1.000
_cell.length_c   1.000
_cell.angle_alpha   90.00
_cell.angle_beta   90.00
_cell.angle_gamma   90.00
#
_symmetry.space_group_name_H-M   'P 1'
#
loop_
_entity.id
_entity.type
_entity.pdbx_description
1 polymer ?
#
loop_
_entity_poly.entity_id
_entity_poly.type
_entity_poly.pdbx_seq_one_letter_code
_entity_poly.pdbx_strand_id
1 'polypeptide(L)'
;YCFRRGKTPRRPAPKKPSNNQKDPVGVYCRVRPLGAEDNECCIEVISNTTIQLHAPEGLRANRNGEFKETQYSFKRVFGIKTSQMELFEDVAKPLVDDLIHSKNGLLFTYGVTGSGKTFTMTGSPGQGGLLPRSLDMIFNSIGPYQAKRFVFKTDDKNGMDVQTQVDALLERQKRENQPAVVPKTPSRQRVDPEFADMITPAEACRVDEVDEDSSYSVFVSYIEIYNNYIYDLLEEVPFDPIKPKWNGGGTPQRLPNQEFIPPQSKILREDQNHNMYVSGCTEVEVKSTEEAFEVFWRGQKKRRIANTQLNRESSRSHSVFIIKLAQAPLDADGDNILQVIHLCCGKHGAFP
;
A
#
# COMPACT_ATOMS: atom_id res chain seq x y z
N TYR A 1 52.69 -19.20 -2.13
CA TYR A 1 51.38 -19.83 -2.37
C TYR A 1 50.66 -20.04 -1.04
N CYS A 2 49.84 -19.08 -0.61
CA CYS A 2 48.98 -19.24 0.57
C CYS A 2 47.57 -19.63 0.10
N PHE A 3 47.19 -20.88 0.32
CA PHE A 3 45.81 -21.34 0.10
C PHE A 3 44.90 -20.78 1.20
N ARG A 4 43.91 -19.95 0.83
CA ARG A 4 42.78 -19.61 1.70
C ARG A 4 41.85 -20.83 1.78
N ARG A 5 41.54 -21.30 2.99
CA ARG A 5 40.54 -22.33 3.24
C ARG A 5 39.14 -21.78 2.91
N GLY A 6 38.41 -22.47 2.05
CA GLY A 6 37.00 -22.17 1.76
C GLY A 6 36.13 -22.35 3.00
N LYS A 7 35.17 -21.44 3.20
CA LYS A 7 34.17 -21.53 4.26
C LYS A 7 33.15 -22.62 3.87
N THR A 8 32.89 -23.56 4.76
CA THR A 8 31.83 -24.57 4.61
C THR A 8 30.44 -23.94 4.74
N PRO A 9 29.42 -24.44 4.01
CA PRO A 9 28.05 -23.94 4.13
C PRO A 9 27.53 -24.08 5.57
N ARG A 10 26.97 -23.00 6.12
CA ARG A 10 26.33 -23.05 7.44
C ARG A 10 25.07 -23.91 7.35
N ARG A 11 24.97 -24.87 8.28
CA ARG A 11 23.79 -25.74 8.44
C ARG A 11 22.54 -24.87 8.70
N PRO A 12 21.37 -25.18 8.10
CA PRO A 12 20.15 -24.44 8.38
C PRO A 12 19.85 -24.43 9.88
N ALA A 13 19.47 -23.26 10.42
CA ALA A 13 19.07 -23.13 11.81
C ALA A 13 17.88 -24.07 12.11
N PRO A 14 17.82 -24.69 13.31
CA PRO A 14 16.72 -25.56 13.66
C PRO A 14 15.40 -24.77 13.64
N LYS A 15 14.43 -25.23 12.85
CA LYS A 15 13.08 -24.67 12.83
C LYS A 15 12.52 -24.68 14.25
N LYS A 16 12.22 -23.51 14.81
CA LYS A 16 11.43 -23.38 16.04
C LYS A 16 10.12 -24.17 15.85
N PRO A 17 9.65 -24.91 16.88
CA PRO A 17 8.43 -25.68 16.77
C PRO A 17 7.28 -24.76 16.34
N SER A 18 6.57 -25.14 15.28
CA SER A 18 5.41 -24.41 14.80
C SER A 18 4.35 -24.43 15.89
N ASN A 19 4.27 -23.35 16.67
CA ASN A 19 3.12 -23.11 17.53
C ASN A 19 1.95 -22.86 16.57
N ASN A 20 1.15 -23.90 16.31
CA ASN A 20 -0.02 -23.88 15.43
C ASN A 20 -1.18 -23.03 16.01
N GLN A 21 -0.89 -21.97 16.75
CA GLN A 21 -1.84 -20.91 17.02
C GLN A 21 -1.93 -20.08 15.74
N LYS A 22 -2.98 -20.31 14.95
CA LYS A 22 -3.38 -19.36 13.90
C LYS A 22 -3.54 -18.02 14.58
N ASP A 23 -2.76 -17.02 14.16
CA ASP A 23 -2.91 -15.68 14.70
C ASP A 23 -4.34 -15.20 14.40
N PRO A 24 -5.16 -14.94 15.42
CA PRO A 24 -6.53 -14.51 15.21
C PRO A 24 -6.54 -13.13 14.54
N VAL A 25 -7.55 -12.88 13.71
CA VAL A 25 -7.73 -11.58 13.05
C VAL A 25 -7.74 -10.48 14.11
N GLY A 26 -6.75 -9.58 14.05
CA GLY A 26 -6.67 -8.43 14.94
C GLY A 26 -7.69 -7.36 14.55
N VAL A 27 -8.68 -7.13 15.41
CA VAL A 27 -9.67 -6.06 15.21
C VAL A 27 -9.36 -4.91 16.16
N TYR A 28 -9.06 -3.75 15.58
CA TYR A 28 -8.69 -2.53 16.28
C TYR A 28 -9.77 -1.46 16.08
N CYS A 29 -10.03 -0.64 17.09
CA CYS A 29 -10.92 0.51 17.00
C CYS A 29 -10.12 1.80 17.14
N ARG A 30 -10.34 2.77 16.25
CA ARG A 30 -9.73 4.11 16.37
C ARG A 30 -10.84 5.15 16.44
N VAL A 31 -10.82 5.95 17.50
CA VAL A 31 -11.77 7.04 17.72
C VAL A 31 -11.16 8.35 17.21
N ARG A 32 -11.85 9.03 16.28
CA ARG A 32 -11.44 10.35 15.80
C ARG A 32 -11.79 11.45 16.83
N PRO A 33 -11.02 12.55 16.88
CA PRO A 33 -11.45 13.75 17.58
C PRO A 33 -12.79 14.30 17.03
N LEU A 34 -13.56 14.97 17.89
CA LEU A 34 -14.75 15.73 17.50
C LEU A 34 -14.36 16.87 16.55
N GLY A 35 -15.22 17.13 15.56
CA GLY A 35 -15.07 18.29 14.69
C GLY A 35 -15.40 19.57 15.45
N ALA A 36 -14.99 20.73 14.93
CA ALA A 36 -15.26 22.03 15.55
C ALA A 36 -16.76 22.34 15.70
N GLU A 37 -17.62 21.68 14.92
CA GLU A 37 -19.09 21.81 14.97
C GLU A 37 -19.80 20.68 15.73
N ASP A 38 -19.05 19.66 16.18
CA ASP A 38 -19.60 18.53 16.92
C ASP A 38 -19.57 18.84 18.43
N ASN A 39 -20.73 19.06 19.05
CA ASN A 39 -20.82 19.41 20.48
C ASN A 39 -21.00 18.20 21.42
N GLU A 40 -21.40 17.04 20.90
CA GLU A 40 -21.72 15.85 21.70
C GLU A 40 -20.89 14.64 21.26
N CYS A 41 -20.32 13.93 22.24
CA CYS A 41 -19.60 12.67 22.03
C CYS A 41 -20.48 11.48 22.39
N CYS A 42 -20.86 10.67 21.41
CA CYS A 42 -21.63 9.44 21.63
C CYS A 42 -20.74 8.21 21.94
N ILE A 43 -19.42 8.38 22.00
CA ILE A 43 -18.45 7.30 22.25
C ILE A 43 -17.59 7.66 23.45
N GLU A 44 -17.50 6.76 24.42
CA GLU A 44 -16.58 6.84 25.54
C GLU A 44 -15.58 5.68 25.49
N VAL A 45 -14.29 5.99 25.67
CA VAL A 45 -13.24 4.98 25.75
C VAL A 45 -13.06 4.61 27.22
N ILE A 46 -13.60 3.47 27.65
CA ILE A 46 -13.52 2.99 29.03
C ILE A 46 -12.13 2.43 29.32
N SER A 47 -11.56 1.70 28.35
CA SER A 47 -10.26 1.06 28.47
C SER A 47 -9.53 0.99 27.14
N ASN A 48 -8.29 0.50 27.16
CA ASN A 48 -7.52 0.21 25.94
C ASN A 48 -8.11 -0.93 25.09
N THR A 49 -9.17 -1.60 25.52
CA THR A 49 -9.84 -2.68 24.77
C THR A 49 -11.33 -2.43 24.56
N THR A 50 -11.94 -1.50 25.28
CA THR A 50 -13.41 -1.41 25.36
C THR A 50 -13.89 0.02 25.19
N ILE A 51 -14.89 0.19 24.32
CA ILE A 51 -15.66 1.43 24.16
C ILE A 51 -17.10 1.24 24.63
N GLN A 52 -17.71 2.34 25.01
CA GLN A 52 -19.13 2.45 25.35
C GLN A 52 -19.81 3.46 24.43
N LEU A 53 -20.99 3.10 23.93
CA LEU A 53 -21.84 3.99 23.16
C LEU A 53 -22.93 4.58 24.06
N HIS A 54 -23.05 5.91 23.99
CA HIS A 54 -24.08 6.69 24.67
C HIS A 54 -25.12 7.16 23.65
N ALA A 55 -26.39 7.03 24.00
CA ALA A 55 -27.48 7.55 23.17
C ALA A 55 -27.53 9.10 23.30
N PRO A 56 -27.79 9.84 22.20
CA PRO A 56 -27.96 11.30 22.27
C PRO A 56 -29.10 11.68 23.22
N GLU A 57 -28.94 12.81 23.92
CA GLU A 57 -29.99 13.34 24.79
C GLU A 57 -31.24 13.67 23.95
N GLY A 58 -32.39 13.12 24.33
CA GLY A 58 -33.68 13.36 23.66
C GLY A 58 -34.20 12.23 22.76
N LEU A 59 -33.40 11.20 22.44
CA LEU A 59 -33.89 9.99 21.79
C LEU A 59 -34.55 9.07 22.82
N ARG A 60 -35.89 9.13 22.92
CA ARG A 60 -36.67 8.24 23.81
C ARG A 60 -36.49 6.77 23.40
N ALA A 61 -35.78 5.99 24.21
CA ALA A 61 -35.68 4.54 24.07
C ALA A 61 -36.76 3.84 24.90
N ASN A 62 -37.69 3.18 24.21
CA ASN A 62 -38.66 2.18 24.69
C ASN A 62 -39.62 2.60 25.83
N ARG A 63 -40.78 1.93 25.89
CA ARG A 63 -41.86 2.15 26.87
C ARG A 63 -41.43 2.06 28.36
N ASN A 64 -40.20 1.62 28.64
CA ASN A 64 -39.70 1.28 29.98
C ASN A 64 -38.58 2.21 30.50
N GLY A 65 -38.10 3.19 29.73
CA GLY A 65 -37.20 4.24 30.22
C GLY A 65 -35.75 3.82 30.54
N GLU A 66 -35.32 2.61 30.15
CA GLU A 66 -33.96 2.12 30.41
C GLU A 66 -33.06 2.37 29.19
N PHE A 67 -32.02 3.18 29.36
CA PHE A 67 -30.98 3.37 28.34
C PHE A 67 -30.12 2.12 28.28
N LYS A 68 -30.08 1.44 27.13
CA LYS A 68 -29.19 0.30 26.94
C LYS A 68 -27.81 0.80 26.53
N GLU A 69 -26.99 1.12 27.52
CA GLU A 69 -25.55 1.32 27.32
C GLU A 69 -24.97 0.10 26.62
N THR A 70 -24.36 0.29 25.44
CA THR A 70 -23.82 -0.81 24.64
C THR A 70 -22.31 -0.72 24.62
N GLN A 71 -21.65 -1.77 25.09
CA GLN A 71 -20.20 -1.87 25.12
C GLN A 71 -19.69 -2.81 24.02
N TYR A 72 -18.56 -2.43 23.42
CA TYR A 72 -17.87 -3.23 22.40
C TYR A 72 -16.41 -3.42 22.77
N SER A 73 -15.91 -4.65 22.60
CA SER A 73 -14.53 -5.02 22.92
C SER A 73 -13.73 -5.32 21.65
N PHE A 74 -12.48 -4.87 21.64
CA PHE A 74 -11.52 -4.94 20.54
C PHE A 74 -10.17 -5.43 21.04
N LYS A 75 -9.26 -5.81 20.12
CA LYS A 75 -7.88 -6.14 20.48
C LYS A 75 -7.17 -4.94 21.09
N ARG A 76 -7.37 -3.75 20.52
CA ARG A 76 -7.00 -2.46 21.12
C ARG A 76 -7.89 -1.34 20.62
N VAL A 77 -8.13 -0.37 21.49
CA VAL A 77 -8.84 0.89 21.22
C VAL A 77 -7.85 2.03 21.29
N PHE A 78 -7.78 2.80 20.21
CA PHE A 78 -6.97 4.00 20.07
C PHE A 78 -7.88 5.23 20.25
N GLY A 79 -7.72 5.93 21.37
CA GLY A 79 -8.48 7.14 21.68
C GLY A 79 -8.02 8.36 20.89
N ILE A 80 -8.70 9.50 21.09
CA ILE A 80 -8.48 10.74 20.33
C ILE A 80 -7.07 11.34 20.44
N LYS A 81 -6.32 10.98 21.49
CA LYS A 81 -4.95 11.46 21.73
C LYS A 81 -3.87 10.57 21.09
N THR A 82 -4.26 9.42 20.53
CA THR A 82 -3.33 8.46 19.93
C THR A 82 -2.67 9.08 18.69
N SER A 83 -1.34 9.05 18.66
CA SER A 83 -0.57 9.53 17.51
C SER A 83 -0.59 8.54 16.34
N GLN A 84 -0.20 9.00 15.15
CA GLN A 84 -0.02 8.11 13.99
C GLN A 84 1.12 7.11 14.21
N MET A 85 2.15 7.50 14.96
CA MET A 85 3.28 6.63 15.28
C MET A 85 2.86 5.49 16.20
N GLU A 86 2.16 5.80 17.31
CA GLU A 86 1.67 4.77 18.24
C GLU A 86 0.77 3.77 17.52
N LEU A 87 -0.12 4.26 16.64
CA LEU A 87 -0.95 3.39 15.82
C LEU A 87 -0.12 2.51 14.86
N PHE A 88 0.92 3.06 14.26
CA PHE A 88 1.81 2.32 13.36
C PHE A 88 2.55 1.20 14.09
N GLU A 89 3.12 1.48 15.26
CA GLU A 89 3.88 0.51 16.06
C GLU A 89 3.03 -0.70 16.45
N ASP A 90 1.76 -0.50 16.78
CA ASP A 90 0.88 -1.57 17.23
C ASP A 90 0.24 -2.37 16.08
N VAL A 91 -0.04 -1.71 14.95
CA VAL A 91 -0.87 -2.30 13.88
C VAL A 91 -0.06 -2.68 12.65
N ALA A 92 0.76 -1.77 12.12
CA ALA A 92 1.42 -1.97 10.82
C ALA A 92 2.85 -2.49 10.94
N LYS A 93 3.60 -2.06 11.98
CA LYS A 93 4.98 -2.54 12.22
C LYS A 93 5.08 -4.07 12.27
N PRO A 94 4.19 -4.82 12.97
CA PRO A 94 4.24 -6.29 12.97
C PRO A 94 3.98 -6.90 11.59
N LEU A 95 3.11 -6.27 10.77
CA LEU A 95 2.82 -6.73 9.41
C LEU A 95 4.00 -6.51 8.46
N VAL A 96 4.75 -5.41 8.65
CA VAL A 96 5.97 -5.15 7.89
C VAL A 96 7.08 -6.11 8.30
N ASP A 97 7.23 -6.37 9.60
CA ASP A 97 8.16 -7.38 10.11
C ASP A 97 7.86 -8.77 9.52
N ASP A 98 6.58 -9.19 9.55
CA ASP A 98 6.12 -10.43 8.92
C ASP A 98 6.41 -10.45 7.41
N LEU A 99 6.23 -9.33 6.70
CA LEU A 99 6.52 -9.23 5.26
C LEU A 99 8.00 -9.45 4.94
N ILE A 100 8.91 -8.88 5.74
CA ILE A 100 10.36 -9.09 5.61
C ILE A 100 10.73 -10.56 5.86
N HIS A 101 10.05 -11.21 6.81
CA HIS A 101 10.21 -12.63 7.15
C HIS A 101 9.37 -13.57 6.27
N SER A 102 9.06 -13.14 5.06
CA SER A 102 8.37 -13.92 4.04
C SER A 102 6.95 -14.39 4.42
N LYS A 103 6.18 -13.59 5.15
CA LYS A 103 4.76 -13.83 5.44
C LYS A 103 3.88 -12.75 4.82
N ASN A 104 2.66 -13.14 4.45
CA ASN A 104 1.69 -12.21 3.86
C ASN A 104 0.95 -11.42 4.94
N GLY A 105 0.77 -10.12 4.72
CA GLY A 105 0.03 -9.22 5.60
C GLY A 105 -1.15 -8.57 4.88
N LEU A 106 -2.24 -8.34 5.61
CA LEU A 106 -3.43 -7.69 5.07
C LEU A 106 -4.00 -6.70 6.10
N LEU A 107 -4.05 -5.43 5.72
CA LEU A 107 -4.59 -4.36 6.56
C LEU A 107 -5.75 -3.68 5.87
N PHE A 108 -6.84 -3.50 6.62
CA PHE A 108 -8.04 -2.82 6.15
C PHE A 108 -8.48 -1.76 7.16
N THR A 109 -8.85 -0.59 6.66
CA THR A 109 -9.55 0.44 7.46
C THR A 109 -11.04 0.38 7.20
N TYR A 110 -11.89 0.21 8.21
CA TYR A 110 -13.35 0.18 8.05
C TYR A 110 -14.03 1.29 8.84
N GLY A 111 -15.16 1.80 8.35
CA GLY A 111 -15.90 2.90 8.98
C GLY A 111 -16.68 3.77 7.98
N VAL A 112 -17.54 4.65 8.49
CA VAL A 112 -18.35 5.58 7.68
C VAL A 112 -17.52 6.70 7.04
N THR A 113 -18.05 7.39 6.03
CA THR A 113 -17.42 8.59 5.47
C THR A 113 -17.13 9.61 6.58
N GLY A 114 -15.93 10.20 6.57
CA GLY A 114 -15.53 11.17 7.60
C GLY A 114 -15.05 10.56 8.93
N SER A 115 -15.04 9.23 9.09
CA SER A 115 -14.52 8.57 10.31
C SER A 115 -12.99 8.58 10.45
N GLY A 116 -12.25 9.10 9.46
CA GLY A 116 -10.79 9.19 9.52
C GLY A 116 -10.02 8.03 8.88
N LYS A 117 -10.63 7.24 8.00
CA LYS A 117 -9.97 6.11 7.31
C LYS A 117 -8.79 6.55 6.45
N THR A 118 -8.98 7.56 5.61
CA THR A 118 -7.90 8.16 4.78
C THR A 118 -6.80 8.75 5.65
N PHE A 119 -7.16 9.41 6.76
CA PHE A 119 -6.18 9.95 7.72
C PHE A 119 -5.37 8.82 8.38
N THR A 120 -6.01 7.68 8.68
CA THR A 120 -5.35 6.51 9.24
C THR A 120 -4.38 5.88 8.24
N MET A 121 -4.82 5.64 7.01
CA MET A 121 -3.98 4.97 6.02
C MET A 121 -2.88 5.89 5.46
N THR A 122 -3.24 7.08 5.01
CA THR A 122 -2.31 8.00 4.33
C THR A 122 -1.77 9.07 5.26
N GLY A 123 -2.63 9.63 6.12
CA GLY A 123 -2.26 10.76 6.99
C GLY A 123 -2.28 12.10 6.27
N SER A 124 -1.65 13.09 6.90
CA SER A 124 -1.44 14.44 6.39
C SER A 124 0.05 14.80 6.50
N PRO A 125 0.52 15.87 5.84
CA PRO A 125 1.88 16.36 6.02
C PRO A 125 2.19 16.55 7.52
N GLY A 126 3.37 16.10 7.95
CA GLY A 126 3.80 16.03 9.35
C GLY A 126 3.20 14.89 10.18
N GLN A 127 2.17 14.21 9.67
CA GLN A 127 1.43 13.15 10.35
C GLN A 127 1.17 11.97 9.42
N GLY A 128 2.23 11.44 8.81
CA GLY A 128 2.18 10.26 7.96
C GLY A 128 1.41 9.11 8.60
N GLY A 129 0.48 8.52 7.86
CA GLY A 129 -0.31 7.37 8.29
C GLY A 129 0.43 6.05 8.20
N LEU A 130 -0.33 4.96 8.20
CA LEU A 130 0.20 3.60 8.18
C LEU A 130 0.98 3.29 6.90
N LEU A 131 0.42 3.62 5.73
CA LEU A 131 1.06 3.34 4.44
C LEU A 131 2.44 4.02 4.29
N PRO A 132 2.61 5.32 4.59
CA PRO A 132 3.92 5.96 4.49
C PRO A 132 4.96 5.34 5.41
N ARG A 133 4.60 5.11 6.66
CA ARG A 133 5.49 4.49 7.64
C ARG A 133 5.83 3.05 7.28
N SER A 134 4.89 2.29 6.71
CA SER A 134 5.16 0.94 6.21
C SER A 134 6.18 0.93 5.08
N LEU A 135 6.02 1.80 4.08
CA LEU A 135 6.95 1.88 2.95
C LEU A 135 8.34 2.33 3.42
N ASP A 136 8.40 3.33 4.30
CA ASP A 136 9.65 3.80 4.89
C ASP A 136 10.38 2.70 5.65
N MET A 137 9.67 1.98 6.53
CA MET A 137 10.25 0.86 7.27
C MET A 137 10.74 -0.26 6.34
N ILE A 138 10.01 -0.59 5.27
CA ILE A 138 10.45 -1.59 4.29
C ILE A 138 11.79 -1.17 3.66
N PHE A 139 11.87 0.04 3.09
CA PHE A 139 13.07 0.50 2.40
C PHE A 139 14.27 0.73 3.33
N ASN A 140 14.03 1.20 4.56
CA ASN A 140 15.06 1.31 5.59
C ASN A 140 15.62 -0.05 6.02
N SER A 141 14.80 -1.11 5.94
CA SER A 141 15.21 -2.47 6.31
C SER A 141 16.01 -3.14 5.18
N ILE A 142 15.52 -3.09 3.94
CA ILE A 142 16.15 -3.80 2.82
C ILE A 142 17.21 -2.98 2.09
N GLY A 143 17.43 -1.71 2.45
CA GLY A 143 18.28 -0.75 1.74
C GLY A 143 19.61 -1.31 1.22
N PRO A 144 20.44 -1.94 2.09
CA PRO A 144 21.73 -2.53 1.69
C PRO A 144 21.62 -3.74 0.74
N TYR A 145 20.47 -4.41 0.71
CA TYR A 145 20.24 -5.70 0.05
C TYR A 145 19.39 -5.59 -1.22
N GLN A 146 19.11 -4.36 -1.68
CA GLN A 146 18.29 -4.15 -2.87
C GLN A 146 19.00 -4.58 -4.15
N ALA A 147 18.31 -5.39 -4.95
CA ALA A 147 18.72 -5.69 -6.32
C ALA A 147 18.67 -4.44 -7.21
N LYS A 148 19.52 -4.42 -8.23
CA LYS A 148 19.44 -3.43 -9.31
C LYS A 148 18.11 -3.58 -10.07
N ARG A 149 17.59 -2.51 -10.69
CA ARG A 149 16.31 -2.51 -11.42
C ARG A 149 16.24 -3.60 -12.50
N PHE A 150 15.09 -4.18 -12.75
CA PHE A 150 14.86 -5.24 -13.75
C PHE A 150 15.62 -6.55 -13.52
N VAL A 151 16.30 -6.74 -12.39
CA VAL A 151 16.82 -8.07 -12.05
C VAL A 151 15.66 -9.02 -11.75
N PHE A 152 14.69 -8.54 -10.98
CA PHE A 152 13.40 -9.22 -10.81
C PHE A 152 12.44 -8.74 -11.89
N LYS A 153 11.62 -9.65 -12.41
CA LYS A 153 10.57 -9.37 -13.38
C LYS A 153 9.32 -10.17 -13.02
N THR A 154 8.17 -9.53 -13.06
CA THR A 154 6.88 -10.19 -12.85
C THR A 154 6.55 -11.09 -14.03
N ASP A 155 6.04 -12.28 -13.78
CA ASP A 155 5.45 -13.11 -14.82
C ASP A 155 3.96 -12.73 -15.04
N ASP A 156 3.32 -13.31 -16.07
CA ASP A 156 1.89 -13.07 -16.36
C ASP A 156 0.93 -13.88 -15.45
N LYS A 157 1.48 -14.62 -14.48
CA LYS A 157 0.80 -15.64 -13.64
C LYS A 157 1.05 -15.44 -12.14
N ASN A 158 1.30 -14.20 -11.70
CA ASN A 158 1.53 -13.80 -10.30
C ASN A 158 2.84 -14.30 -9.67
N GLY A 159 3.70 -14.94 -10.45
CA GLY A 159 5.08 -15.25 -10.11
C GLY A 159 6.04 -14.11 -10.46
N MET A 160 7.31 -14.41 -10.20
CA MET A 160 8.45 -13.57 -10.47
C MET A 160 9.51 -14.45 -11.11
N ASP A 161 10.30 -13.85 -11.99
CA ASP A 161 11.47 -14.43 -12.61
C ASP A 161 12.70 -13.55 -12.31
N VAL A 162 13.86 -14.19 -12.21
CA VAL A 162 15.15 -13.48 -12.13
C VAL A 162 15.76 -13.46 -13.53
N GLN A 163 15.98 -12.27 -14.05
CA GLN A 163 16.62 -12.04 -15.35
C GLN A 163 18.14 -12.11 -15.22
N THR A 164 18.81 -12.48 -16.32
CA THR A 164 20.27 -12.42 -16.37
C THR A 164 20.75 -10.98 -16.23
N GLN A 165 21.99 -10.78 -15.76
CA GLN A 165 22.56 -9.43 -15.65
C GLN A 165 22.58 -8.68 -16.98
N VAL A 166 22.76 -9.41 -18.09
CA VAL A 166 22.79 -8.83 -19.45
C VAL A 166 21.41 -8.35 -19.86
N ASP A 167 20.37 -9.18 -19.69
CA ASP A 167 19.00 -8.82 -20.06
C ASP A 167 18.49 -7.65 -19.21
N ALA A 168 18.75 -7.69 -17.91
CA ALA A 168 18.42 -6.61 -17.00
C ALA A 168 19.12 -5.30 -17.39
N LEU A 169 20.37 -5.36 -17.86
CA LEU A 169 21.11 -4.17 -18.31
C LEU A 169 20.55 -3.63 -19.64
N LEU A 170 20.18 -4.48 -20.58
CA LEU A 170 19.55 -4.08 -21.84
C LEU A 170 18.19 -3.40 -21.60
N GLU A 171 17.36 -3.92 -20.69
CA GLU A 171 16.07 -3.31 -20.34
C GLU A 171 16.26 -1.92 -19.69
N ARG A 172 17.26 -1.76 -18.82
CA ARG A 172 17.63 -0.44 -18.26
C ARG A 172 17.98 0.56 -19.35
N GLN A 173 18.87 0.19 -20.27
CA GLN A 173 19.28 1.05 -21.38
C GLN A 173 18.11 1.40 -22.29
N LYS A 174 17.23 0.44 -22.59
CA LYS A 174 16.03 0.67 -23.40
C LYS A 174 15.09 1.68 -22.74
N ARG A 175 14.93 1.61 -21.41
CA ARG A 175 14.07 2.53 -20.65
C ARG A 175 14.67 3.92 -20.52
N GLU A 176 16.00 4.02 -20.39
CA GLU A 176 16.72 5.30 -20.43
C GLU A 176 16.64 5.97 -21.81
N ASN A 177 16.64 5.17 -22.88
CA ASN A 177 16.59 5.63 -24.27
C ASN A 177 15.17 5.90 -24.79
N GLN A 178 14.11 5.48 -24.07
CA GLN A 178 12.75 5.86 -24.44
C GLN A 178 12.56 7.36 -24.16
N PRO A 179 12.17 8.18 -25.16
CA PRO A 179 11.80 9.55 -24.90
C PRO A 179 10.61 9.53 -23.93
N ALA A 180 10.76 10.18 -22.77
CA ALA A 180 9.66 10.34 -21.85
C ALA A 180 8.48 10.93 -22.64
N VAL A 181 7.35 10.20 -22.67
CA VAL A 181 6.10 10.60 -23.36
C VAL A 181 5.57 11.95 -22.81
N VAL A 182 6.15 12.44 -21.71
CA VAL A 182 5.91 13.76 -21.12
C VAL A 182 7.15 14.64 -21.33
N PRO A 183 7.02 15.84 -21.92
CA PRO A 183 8.15 16.77 -22.01
C PRO A 183 8.65 17.09 -20.60
N LYS A 184 9.87 16.67 -20.27
CA LYS A 184 10.59 17.16 -19.09
C LYS A 184 10.94 18.62 -19.36
N THR A 185 10.03 19.53 -19.02
CA THR A 185 10.44 20.92 -18.78
C THR A 185 11.50 20.90 -17.67
N PRO A 186 12.55 21.74 -17.73
CA PRO A 186 13.64 21.76 -16.77
C PRO A 186 13.21 22.39 -15.42
N SER A 187 12.03 22.05 -14.95
CA SER A 187 11.71 22.15 -13.54
C SER A 187 12.40 20.96 -12.88
N ARG A 188 13.53 21.24 -12.21
CA ARG A 188 14.05 20.49 -11.05
C ARG A 188 12.90 19.65 -10.46
N GLN A 189 12.97 18.32 -10.51
CA GLN A 189 12.03 17.42 -9.83
C GLN A 189 12.08 17.73 -8.34
N ARG A 190 11.39 18.80 -7.93
CA ARG A 190 11.11 19.06 -6.54
C ARG A 190 10.02 18.07 -6.24
N VAL A 191 10.36 17.10 -5.39
CA VAL A 191 9.39 16.32 -4.61
C VAL A 191 8.28 17.30 -4.22
N ASP A 192 7.01 16.97 -4.50
CA ASP A 192 5.90 17.82 -4.09
C ASP A 192 6.10 18.13 -2.60
N PRO A 193 6.16 19.41 -2.18
CA PRO A 193 6.46 19.75 -0.79
C PRO A 193 5.55 19.05 0.21
N GLU A 194 4.32 18.69 -0.22
CA GLU A 194 3.36 17.90 0.55
C GLU A 194 3.89 16.50 0.94
N PHE A 195 4.85 15.92 0.19
CA PHE A 195 5.44 14.59 0.45
C PHE A 195 6.65 14.61 1.37
N ALA A 196 7.56 15.57 1.20
CA ALA A 196 8.81 15.64 1.97
C ALA A 196 8.55 15.74 3.48
N ASP A 197 7.37 16.22 3.84
CA ASP A 197 6.98 16.46 5.23
C ASP A 197 6.16 15.31 5.84
N MET A 198 5.86 14.22 5.11
CA MET A 198 4.97 13.16 5.64
C MET A 198 5.60 12.35 6.78
N ILE A 199 6.92 12.10 6.71
CA ILE A 199 7.67 11.33 7.70
C ILE A 199 8.90 12.14 8.09
N THR A 200 9.15 12.27 9.39
CA THR A 200 10.38 12.90 9.86
C THR A 200 11.50 11.85 9.97
N PRO A 201 12.76 12.19 9.65
CA PRO A 201 13.87 11.23 9.74
C PRO A 201 14.07 10.63 11.16
N ALA A 202 13.64 11.34 12.21
CA ALA A 202 13.69 10.87 13.59
C ALA A 202 12.70 9.72 13.88
N GLU A 203 11.68 9.56 13.02
CA GLU A 203 10.64 8.55 13.11
C GLU A 203 10.95 7.32 12.24
N ALA A 204 12.10 7.29 11.58
CA ALA A 204 12.52 6.18 10.72
C ALA A 204 12.71 4.90 11.56
N CYS A 205 11.96 3.86 11.20
CA CYS A 205 12.05 2.53 11.81
C CYS A 205 12.65 1.54 10.81
N ARG A 206 13.30 0.48 11.28
CA ARG A 206 13.75 -0.66 10.47
C ARG A 206 13.50 -1.97 11.21
N VAL A 207 13.46 -3.07 10.48
CA VAL A 207 13.48 -4.44 11.02
C VAL A 207 14.93 -4.80 11.39
N ASP A 208 15.12 -5.45 12.54
CA ASP A 208 16.46 -5.78 13.05
C ASP A 208 17.07 -7.02 12.40
N GLU A 209 16.27 -8.04 12.05
CA GLU A 209 16.73 -9.32 11.51
C GLU A 209 16.33 -9.48 10.03
N VAL A 210 17.11 -8.87 9.13
CA VAL A 210 16.94 -9.06 7.67
C VAL A 210 17.92 -10.14 7.18
N ASP A 211 17.49 -10.98 6.24
CA ASP A 211 18.37 -12.00 5.64
C ASP A 211 19.38 -11.34 4.69
N GLU A 212 20.61 -11.18 5.17
CA GLU A 212 21.72 -10.53 4.45
C GLU A 212 22.20 -11.34 3.25
N ASP A 213 21.93 -12.65 3.23
CA ASP A 213 22.28 -13.57 2.14
C ASP A 213 21.19 -13.57 1.05
N SER A 214 20.26 -12.61 1.08
CA SER A 214 19.19 -12.47 0.10
C SER A 214 19.24 -11.13 -0.62
N SER A 215 18.78 -11.11 -1.87
CA SER A 215 18.56 -9.89 -2.63
C SER A 215 17.06 -9.58 -2.74
N TYR A 216 16.72 -8.30 -2.62
CA TYR A 216 15.34 -7.85 -2.53
C TYR A 216 14.94 -6.89 -3.65
N SER A 217 13.68 -6.94 -4.06
CA SER A 217 13.07 -5.88 -4.87
C SER A 217 11.60 -5.68 -4.49
N VAL A 218 11.14 -4.44 -4.57
CA VAL A 218 9.79 -4.03 -4.18
C VAL A 218 9.00 -3.66 -5.42
N PHE A 219 7.80 -4.23 -5.53
CA PHE A 219 6.85 -3.93 -6.58
C PHE A 219 5.56 -3.44 -5.95
N VAL A 220 4.96 -2.40 -6.53
CA VAL A 220 3.67 -1.88 -6.08
C VAL A 220 2.65 -1.96 -7.19
N SER A 221 1.42 -2.32 -6.82
CA SER A 221 0.26 -2.20 -7.70
C SER A 221 -0.87 -1.50 -6.97
N TYR A 222 -1.74 -0.82 -7.73
CA TYR A 222 -2.84 -0.08 -7.14
C TYR A 222 -4.11 -0.29 -7.94
N ILE A 223 -5.12 -0.86 -7.30
CA ILE A 223 -6.41 -1.16 -7.92
C ILE A 223 -7.57 -0.49 -7.19
N GLU A 224 -8.63 -0.25 -7.93
CA GLU A 224 -9.92 0.18 -7.42
C GLU A 224 -10.98 -0.87 -7.74
N ILE A 225 -11.73 -1.29 -6.74
CA ILE A 225 -12.93 -2.12 -6.91
C ILE A 225 -14.13 -1.20 -6.82
N TYR A 226 -14.87 -1.07 -7.92
CA TYR A 226 -16.06 -0.22 -7.99
C TYR A 226 -17.15 -0.93 -8.78
N ASN A 227 -18.36 -0.98 -8.21
CA ASN A 227 -19.51 -1.63 -8.84
C ASN A 227 -19.23 -3.07 -9.32
N ASN A 228 -18.52 -3.87 -8.51
CA ASN A 228 -18.06 -5.23 -8.81
C ASN A 228 -17.06 -5.37 -9.97
N TYR A 229 -16.53 -4.26 -10.49
CA TYR A 229 -15.44 -4.24 -11.47
C TYR A 229 -14.12 -3.87 -10.82
N ILE A 230 -13.02 -4.39 -11.36
CA ILE A 230 -11.65 -4.13 -10.88
C ILE A 230 -10.94 -3.24 -11.90
N TYR A 231 -10.50 -2.07 -11.47
CA TYR A 231 -9.81 -1.10 -12.31
C TYR A 231 -8.36 -0.95 -11.85
N ASP A 232 -7.44 -0.93 -12.81
CA ASP A 232 -6.04 -0.66 -12.56
C ASP A 232 -5.79 0.86 -12.52
N LEU A 233 -5.42 1.37 -11.35
CA LEU A 233 -5.16 2.79 -11.14
C LEU A 233 -3.79 3.24 -11.67
N LEU A 234 -2.91 2.31 -12.02
CA LEU A 234 -1.56 2.57 -12.53
C LEU A 234 -1.44 2.32 -14.03
N GLU A 235 -2.42 1.67 -14.64
CA GLU A 235 -2.46 1.44 -16.09
C GLU A 235 -2.35 2.76 -16.86
N GLU A 236 -1.32 2.84 -17.71
CA GLU A 236 -1.12 3.94 -18.64
C GLU A 236 -2.06 3.73 -19.83
N VAL A 237 -3.28 4.23 -19.71
CA VAL A 237 -4.14 4.41 -20.87
C VAL A 237 -3.50 5.51 -21.72
N PRO A 238 -3.39 5.36 -23.05
CA PRO A 238 -3.11 6.47 -23.94
C PRO A 238 -4.22 7.50 -23.78
N PHE A 239 -4.08 8.39 -22.80
CA PHE A 239 -5.02 9.45 -22.55
C PHE A 239 -4.69 10.54 -23.57
N ASP A 240 -5.42 10.55 -24.68
CA ASP A 240 -5.29 11.58 -25.68
C ASP A 240 -5.77 12.90 -25.05
N PRO A 241 -4.86 13.86 -24.75
CA PRO A 241 -5.17 14.99 -23.89
C PRO A 241 -5.91 16.07 -24.68
N ILE A 242 -7.19 15.86 -24.99
CA ILE A 242 -8.01 16.95 -25.53
C ILE A 242 -8.41 17.86 -24.37
N LYS A 243 -7.72 19.00 -24.26
CA LYS A 243 -8.25 20.20 -23.60
C LYS A 243 -9.68 20.39 -24.12
N PRO A 244 -10.73 20.37 -23.28
CA PRO A 244 -12.06 20.69 -23.76
C PRO A 244 -12.02 22.13 -24.30
N LYS A 245 -12.22 22.29 -25.61
CA LYS A 245 -12.55 23.61 -26.15
C LYS A 245 -13.93 23.95 -25.59
N TRP A 246 -13.97 24.97 -24.75
CA TRP A 246 -15.20 25.53 -24.22
C TRP A 246 -15.81 26.42 -25.31
N ASN A 247 -17.05 26.16 -25.70
CA ASN A 247 -17.78 27.13 -26.50
C ASN A 247 -18.12 28.33 -25.59
N GLY A 248 -18.27 29.52 -26.16
CA GLY A 248 -18.57 30.78 -25.43
C GLY A 248 -19.88 30.81 -24.61
N GLY A 249 -20.53 29.66 -24.41
CA GLY A 249 -21.71 29.44 -23.55
C GLY A 249 -21.50 28.39 -22.45
N GLY A 250 -20.27 27.98 -22.12
CA GLY A 250 -19.99 27.16 -20.94
C GLY A 250 -20.29 25.66 -21.07
N THR A 251 -20.57 25.15 -22.28
CA THR A 251 -20.78 23.71 -22.53
C THR A 251 -19.54 23.07 -23.17
N PRO A 252 -19.07 21.88 -22.71
CA PRO A 252 -17.98 21.16 -23.34
C PRO A 252 -18.36 20.71 -24.76
N GLN A 253 -17.55 21.05 -25.76
CA GLN A 253 -17.75 20.58 -27.14
C GLN A 253 -17.31 19.12 -27.27
N ARG A 254 -18.25 18.19 -27.47
CA ARG A 254 -17.93 16.82 -27.88
C ARG A 254 -17.45 16.84 -29.33
N LEU A 255 -16.20 16.43 -29.59
CA LEU A 255 -15.71 16.24 -30.95
C LEU A 255 -16.33 14.97 -31.56
N PRO A 256 -16.69 14.94 -32.86
CA PRO A 256 -17.51 13.86 -33.42
C PRO A 256 -16.84 12.48 -33.52
N ASN A 257 -15.52 12.36 -33.31
CA ASN A 257 -14.75 11.14 -33.62
C ASN A 257 -13.85 10.64 -32.46
N GLN A 258 -14.10 11.03 -31.21
CA GLN A 258 -13.39 10.43 -30.07
C GLN A 258 -14.25 9.35 -29.43
N GLU A 259 -13.97 8.09 -29.75
CA GLU A 259 -14.47 6.94 -29.01
C GLU A 259 -13.87 6.97 -27.60
N PHE A 260 -14.69 7.33 -26.63
CA PHE A 260 -14.37 7.08 -25.22
C PHE A 260 -14.29 5.56 -25.04
N ILE A 261 -13.07 5.02 -24.93
CA ILE A 261 -12.87 3.62 -24.56
C ILE A 261 -13.04 3.56 -23.04
N PRO A 262 -14.11 2.94 -22.52
CA PRO A 262 -14.29 2.80 -21.08
C PRO A 262 -13.16 1.93 -20.51
N PRO A 263 -12.68 2.21 -19.29
CA PRO A 263 -11.65 1.39 -18.66
C PRO A 263 -12.13 -0.06 -18.54
N GLN A 264 -11.33 -0.99 -19.05
CA GLN A 264 -11.67 -2.41 -19.02
C GLN A 264 -11.45 -2.98 -17.63
N SER A 265 -12.45 -3.68 -17.09
CA SER A 265 -12.28 -4.39 -15.83
C SER A 265 -11.21 -5.47 -15.97
N LYS A 266 -10.27 -5.49 -15.03
CA LYS A 266 -9.31 -6.58 -14.85
C LYS A 266 -10.02 -7.82 -14.29
N ILE A 267 -9.40 -8.98 -14.51
CA ILE A 267 -9.97 -10.28 -14.17
C ILE A 267 -9.24 -10.84 -12.94
N LEU A 268 -9.99 -11.31 -11.95
CA LEU A 268 -9.44 -12.04 -10.82
C LEU A 268 -9.13 -13.49 -11.24
N ARG A 269 -7.93 -13.97 -10.94
CA ARG A 269 -7.46 -15.33 -11.23
C ARG A 269 -6.81 -15.96 -10.00
N GLU A 270 -6.63 -17.27 -10.06
CA GLU A 270 -5.95 -18.07 -9.05
C GLU A 270 -4.64 -18.62 -9.66
N ASP A 271 -3.54 -18.51 -8.92
CA ASP A 271 -2.23 -19.02 -9.34
C ASP A 271 -2.03 -20.51 -8.98
N GLN A 272 -0.85 -21.07 -9.31
CA GLN A 272 -0.52 -22.46 -9.02
C GLN A 272 -0.42 -22.78 -7.52
N ASN A 273 -0.29 -21.75 -6.69
CA ASN A 273 -0.18 -21.85 -5.23
C ASN A 273 -1.53 -21.53 -4.54
N HIS A 274 -2.62 -21.49 -5.29
CA HIS A 274 -3.97 -21.14 -4.81
C HIS A 274 -4.09 -19.71 -4.27
N ASN A 275 -3.22 -18.79 -4.70
CA ASN A 275 -3.35 -17.38 -4.34
C ASN A 275 -4.16 -16.61 -5.40
N MET A 276 -5.07 -15.77 -4.89
CA MET A 276 -5.87 -14.88 -5.74
C MET A 276 -5.09 -13.64 -6.15
N TYR A 277 -5.08 -13.35 -7.45
CA TYR A 277 -4.39 -12.20 -8.04
C TYR A 277 -5.22 -11.54 -9.16
N VAL A 278 -4.89 -10.29 -9.50
CA VAL A 278 -5.54 -9.56 -10.59
C VAL A 278 -4.69 -9.70 -11.85
N SER A 279 -5.21 -10.39 -12.85
CA SER A 279 -4.52 -10.65 -14.12
C SER A 279 -4.35 -9.38 -14.94
N GLY A 280 -3.13 -9.15 -15.46
CA GLY A 280 -2.82 -7.96 -16.27
C GLY A 280 -2.90 -6.64 -15.50
N CYS A 281 -2.73 -6.70 -14.17
CA CYS A 281 -2.54 -5.53 -13.34
C CYS A 281 -1.10 -5.02 -13.49
N THR A 282 -0.95 -3.70 -13.59
CA THR A 282 0.35 -3.04 -13.67
C THR A 282 1.06 -3.16 -12.33
N GLU A 283 2.27 -3.73 -12.36
CA GLU A 283 3.17 -3.83 -11.21
C GLU A 283 4.40 -2.97 -11.49
N VAL A 284 4.65 -1.99 -10.61
CA VAL A 284 5.71 -1.01 -10.78
C VAL A 284 6.83 -1.33 -9.80
N GLU A 285 8.01 -1.66 -10.32
CA GLU A 285 9.23 -1.78 -9.50
C GLU A 285 9.63 -0.41 -8.95
N VAL A 286 9.82 -0.32 -7.62
CA VAL A 286 10.15 0.90 -6.89
C VAL A 286 11.41 0.68 -6.04
N LYS A 287 12.26 1.72 -5.91
CA LYS A 287 13.55 1.64 -5.20
C LYS A 287 13.67 2.51 -3.96
N SER A 288 12.67 3.34 -3.69
CA SER A 288 12.61 4.13 -2.46
C SER A 288 11.18 4.41 -2.03
N THR A 289 11.03 4.87 -0.79
CA THR A 289 9.76 5.33 -0.22
C THR A 289 9.14 6.40 -1.10
N GLU A 290 9.94 7.38 -1.56
CA GLU A 290 9.48 8.48 -2.40
C GLU A 290 8.91 7.97 -3.72
N GLU A 291 9.60 7.04 -4.38
CA GLU A 291 9.14 6.48 -5.65
C GLU A 291 7.82 5.70 -5.48
N ALA A 292 7.70 4.91 -4.41
CA ALA A 292 6.47 4.20 -4.09
C ALA A 292 5.30 5.17 -3.84
N PHE A 293 5.55 6.30 -3.17
CA PHE A 293 4.55 7.35 -2.94
C PHE A 293 4.16 8.09 -4.21
N GLU A 294 5.11 8.37 -5.10
CA GLU A 294 4.80 8.96 -6.41
C GLU A 294 3.83 8.06 -7.19
N VAL A 295 4.05 6.74 -7.17
CA VAL A 295 3.17 5.76 -7.81
C VAL A 295 1.80 5.74 -7.13
N PHE A 296 1.74 5.73 -5.80
CA PHE A 296 0.48 5.83 -5.05
C PHE A 296 -0.30 7.10 -5.43
N TRP A 297 0.36 8.26 -5.46
CA TRP A 297 -0.29 9.54 -5.76
C TRP A 297 -0.77 9.62 -7.20
N ARG A 298 -0.02 9.05 -8.14
CA ARG A 298 -0.46 8.89 -9.53
C ARG A 298 -1.79 8.14 -9.60
N GLY A 299 -1.91 7.02 -8.89
CA GLY A 299 -3.17 6.27 -8.80
C GLY A 299 -4.28 7.06 -8.09
N GLN A 300 -3.96 7.81 -7.02
CA GLN A 300 -4.92 8.69 -6.35
C GLN A 300 -5.50 9.77 -7.28
N LYS A 301 -4.65 10.39 -8.13
CA LYS A 301 -5.09 11.36 -9.14
C LYS A 301 -6.03 10.71 -10.16
N LYS A 302 -5.69 9.51 -10.65
CA LYS A 302 -6.55 8.77 -11.60
C LYS A 302 -7.92 8.43 -10.97
N ARG A 303 -7.92 7.98 -9.72
CA ARG A 303 -9.15 7.71 -8.94
C ARG A 303 -10.05 8.95 -8.82
N ARG A 304 -9.48 10.13 -8.51
CA ARG A 304 -10.23 11.39 -8.42
C ARG A 304 -10.88 11.76 -9.76
N ILE A 305 -10.17 11.58 -10.87
CA ILE A 305 -10.67 11.88 -12.21
C ILE A 305 -11.82 10.93 -12.59
N ALA A 306 -11.67 9.62 -12.34
CA ALA A 306 -12.73 8.64 -12.59
C ALA A 306 -14.03 8.96 -11.84
N ASN A 307 -13.93 9.36 -10.57
CA ASN A 307 -15.08 9.78 -9.74
C ASN A 307 -15.80 11.05 -10.23
N THR A 308 -15.16 11.88 -11.06
CA THR A 308 -15.82 13.05 -11.67
C THR A 308 -16.54 12.71 -12.97
N GLN A 309 -16.15 11.61 -13.62
CA GLN A 309 -16.70 11.17 -14.90
C GLN A 309 -17.79 10.11 -14.73
N LEU A 310 -17.71 9.31 -13.68
CA LEU A 310 -18.70 8.30 -13.27
C LEU A 310 -19.40 8.82 -12.00
N ASN A 311 -20.74 8.85 -12.00
CA ASN A 311 -21.56 9.48 -10.95
C ASN A 311 -21.03 9.32 -9.51
N ARG A 312 -21.05 10.45 -8.80
CA ARG A 312 -20.13 10.86 -7.73
C ARG A 312 -20.51 10.30 -6.34
N GLU A 313 -19.77 9.30 -5.85
CA GLU A 313 -19.64 9.09 -4.40
C GLU A 313 -18.40 8.25 -4.06
N SER A 314 -17.45 8.81 -3.31
CA SER A 314 -16.24 8.07 -2.92
C SER A 314 -16.56 6.88 -2.02
N SER A 315 -17.68 6.87 -1.28
CA SER A 315 -18.06 5.80 -0.34
C SER A 315 -18.31 4.43 -1.01
N ARG A 316 -18.44 4.40 -2.34
CA ARG A 316 -18.87 3.22 -3.11
C ARG A 316 -17.72 2.48 -3.81
N SER A 317 -16.49 2.96 -3.71
CA SER A 317 -15.31 2.28 -4.25
C SER A 317 -14.33 1.85 -3.17
N HIS A 318 -13.59 0.77 -3.41
CA HIS A 318 -12.58 0.25 -2.51
C HIS A 318 -11.22 0.33 -3.17
N SER A 319 -10.22 0.90 -2.50
CA SER A 319 -8.87 1.01 -3.05
C SER A 319 -7.92 0.05 -2.35
N VAL A 320 -7.19 -0.72 -3.14
CA VAL A 320 -6.25 -1.74 -2.64
C VAL A 320 -4.87 -1.43 -3.19
N PHE A 321 -3.99 -0.93 -2.33
CA PHE A 321 -2.58 -0.74 -2.64
C PHE A 321 -1.81 -1.98 -2.19
N ILE A 322 -1.10 -2.60 -3.12
CA ILE A 322 -0.44 -3.88 -2.91
C ILE A 322 1.07 -3.62 -2.96
N ILE A 323 1.78 -4.07 -1.94
CA ILE A 323 3.24 -4.05 -1.86
C ILE A 323 3.71 -5.51 -1.94
N LYS A 324 4.45 -5.84 -2.99
CA LYS A 324 5.08 -7.15 -3.17
C LYS A 324 6.58 -7.02 -2.89
N LEU A 325 7.07 -7.82 -1.96
CA LEU A 325 8.48 -8.00 -1.70
C LEU A 325 8.92 -9.29 -2.40
N ALA A 326 9.79 -9.15 -3.40
CA ALA A 326 10.48 -10.27 -4.00
C ALA A 326 11.81 -10.46 -3.28
N GLN A 327 12.08 -11.70 -2.89
CA GLN A 327 13.31 -12.13 -2.23
C GLN A 327 13.88 -13.33 -2.98
N ALA A 328 15.18 -13.30 -3.25
CA ALA A 328 15.89 -14.45 -3.78
C ALA A 328 17.27 -14.58 -3.13
N PRO A 329 17.68 -15.80 -2.72
CA PRO A 329 18.94 -16.01 -2.03
C PRO A 329 20.12 -15.79 -2.98
N LEU A 330 21.23 -15.33 -2.42
CA LEU A 330 22.50 -15.16 -3.13
C LEU A 330 23.29 -16.47 -3.11
N ASP A 331 24.25 -16.58 -4.02
CA ASP A 331 25.23 -17.66 -4.05
C ASP A 331 26.21 -17.56 -2.86
N ALA A 332 27.06 -18.58 -2.70
CA ALA A 332 28.00 -18.66 -1.57
C ALA A 332 29.03 -17.51 -1.54
N ASP A 333 29.20 -16.81 -2.66
CA ASP A 333 30.09 -15.66 -2.81
C ASP A 333 29.35 -14.33 -2.56
N GLY A 334 28.01 -14.35 -2.49
CA GLY A 334 27.16 -13.17 -2.28
C GLY A 334 26.97 -12.30 -3.52
N ASP A 335 27.38 -12.80 -4.70
CA ASP A 335 27.51 -12.02 -5.92
C ASP A 335 26.36 -12.27 -6.91
N ASN A 336 25.77 -13.47 -6.92
CA ASN A 336 24.71 -13.85 -7.86
C ASN A 336 23.44 -14.36 -7.18
N ILE A 337 22.28 -14.03 -7.75
CA ILE A 337 20.98 -14.50 -7.26
C ILE A 337 20.71 -15.93 -7.73
N LEU A 338 20.32 -16.81 -6.81
CA LEU A 338 19.83 -18.15 -7.06
C LEU A 338 18.34 -18.11 -7.48
N GLN A 339 17.92 -19.01 -8.36
CA GLN A 339 16.57 -19.05 -8.97
C GLN A 339 15.39 -19.25 -8.01
N VAL A 340 15.62 -19.42 -6.70
CA VAL A 340 14.54 -19.66 -5.73
C VAL A 340 13.93 -18.32 -5.32
N ILE A 341 12.64 -18.12 -5.59
CA ILE A 341 11.97 -16.85 -5.29
C ILE A 341 10.92 -17.06 -4.21
N HIS A 342 11.03 -16.27 -3.14
CA HIS A 342 9.95 -16.09 -2.17
C HIS A 342 9.21 -14.80 -2.52
N LEU A 343 7.92 -14.94 -2.84
CA LEU A 343 7.03 -13.82 -3.09
C LEU A 343 6.15 -13.58 -1.87
N CYS A 344 6.24 -12.40 -1.28
CA CYS A 344 5.39 -12.02 -0.15
C CYS A 344 4.64 -10.73 -0.46
N CYS A 345 3.36 -10.72 -0.12
CA CYS A 345 2.40 -9.72 -0.53
C CYS A 345 1.80 -9.06 0.71
N GLY A 346 2.18 -7.80 0.94
CA GLY A 346 1.55 -6.91 1.90
C GLY A 346 0.43 -6.13 1.22
N LYS A 347 -0.82 -6.44 1.51
CA LYS A 347 -1.98 -5.73 0.95
C LYS A 347 -2.46 -4.67 1.93
N HIS A 348 -2.41 -3.40 1.52
CA HIS A 348 -2.94 -2.27 2.27
C HIS A 348 -4.21 -1.77 1.58
N GLY A 349 -5.37 -2.05 2.18
CA GLY A 349 -6.67 -1.58 1.72
C GLY A 349 -7.06 -0.29 2.45
N ALA A 350 -7.25 0.80 1.71
CA ALA A 350 -7.86 2.01 2.21
C ALA A 350 -9.32 2.04 1.74
N PHE A 351 -10.26 2.02 2.69
CA PHE A 351 -11.66 2.30 2.38
C PHE A 351 -11.91 3.80 2.56
N PRO A 352 -12.73 4.43 1.71
CA PRO A 352 -13.07 5.86 1.75
C PRO A 352 -14.07 6.22 2.85
#